data_AF-X1BM45-F1
#
_entry.id   AF-X1BM45-F1
#
_cell.length_a   1.000
_cell.length_b   1.000
_cell.length_c   1.000
_cell.angle_alpha   90.00
_cell.angle_beta   90.00
_cell.angle_gamma   90.00
#
_symmetry.space_group_name_H-M   'P 1'
#
loop_
_entity.id
_entity.type
_entity.pdbx_description
1 polymer ?
#
loop_
_entity_poly.entity_id
_entity_poly.type
_entity_poly.pdbx_seq_one_letter_code
_entity_poly.pdbx_strand_id
1 'polypeptide(L)'
;FFGESPTTEEIGAESVEAGSEVRIPVIVKDISPMAVQLGMLTKEQFIVLKICDGMNTIEQVASIAQKGVEEIEKMMVKLRKKGLVRVIIRT
;
A
#
# COMPACT_ATOMS: atom_id res chain seq x y z
N PHE A 1 14.28 25.79 24.57
CA PHE A 1 14.96 24.52 24.24
C PHE A 1 14.22 23.98 23.02
N PHE A 2 14.80 24.16 21.82
CA PHE A 2 14.24 23.59 20.59
C PHE A 2 14.49 22.09 20.69
N GLY A 3 13.46 21.35 21.12
CA GLY A 3 13.48 19.89 21.12
C GLY A 3 13.66 19.43 19.68
N GLU A 4 14.61 18.52 19.50
CA GLU A 4 14.95 17.90 18.22
C GLU A 4 13.68 17.54 17.45
N SER A 5 13.60 18.01 16.22
CA SER A 5 12.57 17.57 15.30
C SER A 5 12.82 16.08 15.06
N PRO A 6 11.81 15.20 15.26
CA PRO A 6 12.00 13.79 14.94
C PRO A 6 12.35 13.70 13.45
N THR A 7 13.54 13.18 13.17
CA THR A 7 13.99 12.90 11.82
C THR A 7 13.04 11.88 11.22
N THR A 8 12.61 12.12 9.98
CA THR A 8 11.61 11.35 9.25
C THR A 8 12.02 9.89 8.99
N GLU A 9 13.23 9.52 9.43
CA GLU A 9 13.83 8.19 9.34
C GLU A 9 13.28 7.21 10.41
N GLU A 10 12.68 7.71 11.51
CA GLU A 10 12.12 6.85 12.56
C GLU A 10 10.74 6.25 12.22
N ILE A 11 10.05 6.79 11.20
CA ILE A 11 8.69 6.34 10.82
C ILE A 11 8.73 5.25 9.73
N GLY A 12 9.89 5.06 9.07
CA GLY A 12 10.02 4.19 7.90
C GLY A 12 10.39 2.74 8.18
N ALA A 13 10.79 2.41 9.41
CA ALA A 13 11.30 1.10 9.77
C ALA A 13 10.65 0.58 11.05
N GLU A 14 9.32 0.40 11.03
CA GLU A 14 8.73 -0.56 11.95
C GLU A 14 9.36 -1.91 11.66
N SER A 15 10.18 -2.34 12.62
CA SER A 15 10.93 -3.58 12.69
C SER A 15 10.19 -4.76 12.08
N VAL A 16 10.55 -5.08 10.84
CA VAL A 16 10.33 -6.42 10.29
C VAL A 16 11.15 -7.35 11.17
N GLU A 17 10.48 -8.11 12.04
CA GLU A 17 11.14 -9.18 12.79
C GLU A 17 11.87 -10.07 11.79
N ALA A 18 13.17 -10.33 12.02
CA ALA A 18 13.98 -11.14 11.13
C ALA A 18 13.31 -12.52 10.96
N GLY A 19 12.77 -12.78 9.76
CA GLY A 19 12.01 -14.00 9.43
C GLY A 19 10.50 -13.81 9.19
N SER A 20 9.95 -12.61 9.38
CA SER A 20 8.57 -12.31 9.02
C SER A 20 8.43 -12.00 7.51
N GLU A 21 7.47 -12.64 6.85
CA GLU A 21 7.21 -12.41 5.42
C GLU A 21 6.76 -10.96 5.16
N VAL A 22 7.60 -10.18 4.50
CA VAL A 22 7.29 -8.80 4.12
C VAL A 22 6.51 -8.81 2.81
N ARG A 23 5.31 -8.25 2.83
CA ARG A 23 4.39 -8.22 1.69
C ARG A 23 4.28 -6.81 1.15
N ILE A 24 4.84 -6.58 -0.04
CA ILE A 24 4.98 -5.25 -0.65
C ILE A 24 4.12 -5.17 -1.92
N PRO A 25 2.98 -4.45 -1.91
CA PRO A 25 2.19 -4.21 -3.10
C PRO A 25 2.82 -3.17 -4.04
N VAL A 26 2.83 -3.49 -5.33
CA VAL A 26 3.36 -2.67 -6.43
C VAL A 26 2.30 -2.54 -7.52
N ILE A 27 2.00 -1.31 -7.94
CA ILE A 27 1.23 -1.05 -9.16
C ILE A 27 2.02 -1.54 -10.39
N VAL A 28 1.36 -2.27 -11.29
CA VAL A 28 2.01 -2.77 -12.52
C VAL A 28 1.73 -1.92 -13.77
N LYS A 29 0.75 -1.01 -13.71
CA LYS A 29 0.38 -0.13 -14.82
C LYS A 29 -0.14 1.20 -14.32
N ASP A 30 0.09 2.26 -15.08
CA ASP A 30 -0.48 3.57 -14.75
C ASP A 30 -2.00 3.53 -14.69
N ILE A 31 -2.54 4.09 -13.60
CA ILE A 31 -3.98 4.18 -13.37
C ILE A 31 -4.41 5.63 -13.62
N SER A 32 -5.20 5.83 -14.67
CA SER A 32 -5.82 7.12 -14.96
C SER A 32 -6.96 7.43 -13.98
N PRO A 33 -7.14 8.70 -13.54
CA PRO A 33 -8.31 9.12 -12.77
C PRO A 33 -9.66 8.80 -13.45
N MET A 34 -9.66 8.70 -14.78
CA MET A 34 -10.84 8.31 -15.58
C MET A 34 -11.37 6.92 -15.22
N ALA A 35 -10.52 6.02 -14.71
CA ALA A 35 -10.94 4.68 -14.27
C ALA A 35 -11.98 4.73 -13.14
N VAL A 36 -11.97 5.80 -12.33
CA VAL A 36 -12.99 6.03 -11.29
C VAL A 36 -14.28 6.55 -11.93
N GLN A 37 -14.17 7.51 -12.86
CA GLN A 37 -15.34 8.10 -13.53
C GLN A 37 -16.11 7.09 -14.37
N LEU A 38 -15.40 6.15 -15.01
CA LEU A 38 -15.97 5.06 -15.79
C LEU A 38 -16.43 3.86 -14.94
N GLY A 39 -16.37 3.97 -13.60
CA GLY A 39 -16.83 2.92 -12.68
C GLY A 39 -15.96 1.65 -12.65
N MET A 40 -14.78 1.66 -13.27
CA MET A 40 -13.86 0.52 -13.26
C MET A 40 -13.20 0.31 -11.89
N LEU A 41 -13.04 1.40 -11.14
CA LEU A 41 -12.50 1.46 -9.79
C LEU A 41 -13.38 2.33 -8.90
N THR A 42 -13.42 2.00 -7.61
CA THR A 42 -13.95 2.91 -6.61
C THR A 42 -12.90 3.99 -6.27
N LYS A 43 -13.34 5.11 -5.68
CA LYS A 43 -12.42 6.15 -5.19
C LYS A 43 -11.40 5.58 -4.20
N GLU A 44 -11.85 4.71 -3.30
CA GLU A 44 -10.98 4.05 -2.32
C GLU A 44 -9.93 3.16 -2.99
N GLN A 45 -10.34 2.34 -3.97
CA GLN A 45 -9.40 1.51 -4.73
C GLN A 45 -8.35 2.36 -5.45
N PHE A 46 -8.75 3.50 -6.01
CA PHE A 46 -7.84 4.41 -6.67
C PHE A 46 -6.82 5.04 -5.71
N ILE A 47 -7.25 5.44 -4.52
CA ILE A 47 -6.35 5.98 -3.48
C ILE A 47 -5.37 4.90 -3.01
N VAL A 48 -5.87 3.70 -2.66
CA VAL A 48 -5.02 2.58 -2.23
C VAL A 48 -3.99 2.21 -3.30
N LEU A 49 -4.40 2.19 -4.57
CA LEU A 49 -3.47 1.96 -5.68
C LEU A 49 -2.32 2.98 -5.65
N LYS A 50 -2.59 4.28 -5.49
CA LYS A 50 -1.55 5.32 -5.45
C LYS A 50 -0.52 5.15 -4.33
N ILE A 51 -0.88 4.45 -3.25
CA ILE A 51 0.01 4.16 -2.11
C ILE A 51 0.85 2.89 -2.38
N CYS A 52 0.42 2.01 -3.28
CA CYS A 52 1.13 0.77 -3.66
C CYS A 52 2.30 1.05 -4.61
N ASP A 53 3.25 1.85 -4.16
CA ASP A 53 4.43 2.33 -4.91
C ASP A 53 5.62 1.36 -4.88
N GLY A 54 5.50 0.23 -4.18
CA GLY A 54 6.60 -0.71 -4.00
C GLY A 54 7.57 -0.39 -2.87
N MET A 55 7.28 0.65 -2.10
CA MET A 55 8.04 1.03 -0.90
C MET A 55 7.28 0.68 0.38
N ASN A 56 5.94 0.72 0.32
CA ASN A 56 5.09 0.44 1.47
C ASN A 56 4.75 -1.06 1.60
N THR A 57 4.75 -1.61 2.83
CA THR A 57 4.17 -2.93 3.14
C THR A 57 2.64 -2.90 3.14
N ILE A 58 1.98 -4.06 3.15
CA ILE A 58 0.51 -4.14 3.30
C ILE A 58 0.04 -3.42 4.58
N GLU A 59 0.78 -3.58 5.67
CA GLU A 59 0.50 -2.99 6.97
C GLU A 59 0.62 -1.46 6.91
N GLN A 60 1.67 -0.94 6.27
CA GLN A 60 1.85 0.50 6.03
C GLN A 60 0.76 1.06 5.11
N VAL A 61 0.42 0.37 4.03
CA VAL A 61 -0.68 0.75 3.13
C VAL A 61 -2.00 0.84 3.90
N ALA A 62 -2.26 -0.11 4.82
CA ALA A 62 -3.44 -0.09 5.67
C ALA A 62 -3.47 1.11 6.61
N SER A 63 -2.33 1.40 7.25
CA SER A 63 -2.17 2.58 8.12
C SER A 63 -2.39 3.89 7.36
N ILE A 64 -1.74 4.07 6.21
CA ILE A 64 -1.86 5.28 5.36
C ILE A 64 -3.29 5.45 4.84
N ALA A 65 -3.93 4.35 4.43
CA ALA A 65 -5.31 4.37 3.95
C ALA A 65 -6.36 4.45 5.07
N GLN A 66 -5.93 4.43 6.35
CA GLN A 66 -6.80 4.37 7.54
C GLN A 66 -7.83 3.23 7.46
N LYS A 67 -7.37 2.05 7.04
CA LYS A 67 -8.18 0.84 6.85
C LYS A 67 -7.60 -0.34 7.61
N GLY A 68 -8.43 -1.35 7.86
CA GLY A 68 -7.96 -2.60 8.45
C GLY A 68 -7.07 -3.39 7.47
N VAL A 69 -6.06 -4.09 7.99
CA VAL A 69 -5.15 -4.93 7.19
C VAL A 69 -5.94 -5.97 6.37
N GLU A 70 -6.91 -6.65 6.97
CA GLU A 70 -7.76 -7.62 6.25
C GLU A 70 -8.55 -6.99 5.08
N GLU A 71 -8.97 -5.73 5.22
CA GLU A 71 -9.68 -5.02 4.16
C GLU A 71 -8.74 -4.73 2.99
N ILE A 72 -7.53 -4.27 3.29
CA ILE A 72 -6.48 -4.07 2.29
C ILE A 72 -6.13 -5.37 1.61
N GLU A 73 -5.95 -6.48 2.33
CA GLU A 73 -5.68 -7.79 1.73
C GLU A 73 -6.78 -8.23 0.77
N LYS A 74 -8.05 -8.12 1.18
CA LYS A 74 -9.20 -8.40 0.30
C LYS A 74 -9.19 -7.49 -0.94
N MET A 75 -8.80 -6.23 -0.78
CA MET A 75 -8.65 -5.29 -1.89
C MET A 75 -7.50 -5.69 -2.82
N MET A 76 -6.34 -6.09 -2.29
CA MET A 76 -5.18 -6.57 -3.06
C MET A 76 -5.54 -7.79 -3.89
N VAL A 77 -6.31 -8.75 -3.35
CA VAL A 77 -6.80 -9.90 -4.13
C VAL A 77 -7.65 -9.45 -5.33
N LYS A 78 -8.58 -8.50 -5.13
CA LYS A 78 -9.42 -7.96 -6.22
C LYS A 78 -8.59 -7.21 -7.26
N LEU A 79 -7.66 -6.36 -6.83
CA LEU A 79 -6.80 -5.56 -7.71
C LEU A 79 -5.79 -6.42 -8.48
N ARG A 80 -5.27 -7.49 -7.86
CA ARG A 80 -4.42 -8.48 -8.51
C ARG A 80 -5.17 -9.24 -9.60
N LYS A 81 -6.42 -9.66 -9.36
CA LYS A 81 -7.27 -10.29 -10.38
C LYS A 81 -7.54 -9.38 -11.58
N LYS A 82 -7.59 -8.06 -11.38
CA LYS A 82 -7.70 -7.06 -12.46
C LYS A 82 -6.35 -6.76 -13.15
N GLY A 83 -5.26 -7.39 -12.70
CA GLY A 83 -3.90 -7.16 -13.19
C GLY A 83 -3.39 -5.75 -12.92
N LEU A 84 -3.84 -5.10 -11.83
CA LEU A 84 -3.45 -3.73 -11.48
C LEU A 84 -2.31 -3.68 -10.45
N VAL A 85 -2.22 -4.71 -9.60
CA VAL A 85 -1.25 -4.82 -8.51
C VAL A 85 -0.58 -6.19 -8.50
N ARG A 86 0.71 -6.22 -8.15
CA ARG A 86 1.43 -7.42 -7.72
C ARG A 86 1.87 -7.26 -6.27
N VAL A 87 1.87 -8.33 -5.50
CA VAL A 87 2.44 -8.35 -4.15
C VAL A 87 3.75 -9.13 -4.23
N ILE A 88 4.85 -8.47 -3.87
CA ILE A 88 6.17 -9.08 -3.75
C ILE A 88 6.28 -9.57 -2.30
N ILE A 89 6.68 -10.82 -2.13
CA ILE A 89 6.94 -11.42 -0.82
C ILE A 89 8.45 -11.52 -0.66
N ARG A 90 8.98 -10.97 0.43
CA ARG A 90 10.40 -11.11 0.82
C ARG A 90 10.47 -11.81 2.18
N THR A 91 11.48 -12.67 2.31
CA THR A 91 11.84 -13.41 3.53
C THR A 91 13.23 -12.99 3.98
#